data_AF-A0A521PNC3-F1
#
_entry.id   AF-A0A521PNC3-F1
#
_cell.length_a   1.000
_cell.length_b   1.000
_cell.length_c   1.000
_cell.angle_alpha   90.00
_cell.angle_beta   90.00
_cell.angle_gamma   90.00
#
_symmetry.space_group_name_H-M   'P 1'
#
loop_
_entity.id
_entity.type
_entity.pdbx_description
1 polymer ?
#
loop_
_entity_poly.entity_id
_entity_poly.type
_entity_poly.pdbx_seq_one_letter_code
_entity_poly.pdbx_strand_id
1 'polypeptide(L)' 'MSGSRQQALVEARKLVRTFGSAPDPRRRAQAVVSELRRAEGWPPAAQHEIAAADAWLKAAPAATALEPRLRALLALLS' A
#
# COMPACT_ATOMS: atom_id res chain seq x y z
N MET A 1 -16.32 5.78 -5.87
CA MET A 1 -16.53 6.05 -4.43
C MET A 1 -15.18 5.96 -3.74
N SER A 2 -14.67 7.07 -3.23
CA SER A 2 -13.50 7.10 -2.36
C SER A 2 -13.88 6.49 -1.01
N GLY A 3 -13.09 5.53 -0.51
CA GLY A 3 -13.33 4.92 0.81
C GLY A 3 -12.78 5.81 1.93
N SER A 4 -13.24 5.62 3.17
CA SER A 4 -12.61 6.26 4.33
C SER A 4 -11.18 5.74 4.53
N ARG A 5 -10.32 6.54 5.18
CA ARG A 5 -8.97 6.13 5.61
C ARG A 5 -8.95 4.75 6.28
N GLN A 6 -9.88 4.52 7.21
CA GLN A 6 -9.97 3.26 7.95
C GLN A 6 -10.33 2.08 7.04
N GLN A 7 -11.26 2.27 6.09
CA GLN A 7 -11.62 1.23 5.15
C GLN A 7 -10.42 0.86 4.25
N ALA A 8 -9.69 1.85 3.74
CA ALA A 8 -8.50 1.60 2.93
C ALA A 8 -7.42 0.86 3.71
N LEU A 9 -7.19 1.19 4.99
CA LEU A 9 -6.25 0.45 5.84
C LEU A 9 -6.67 -1.02 6.02
N VAL A 10 -7.97 -1.28 6.21
CA VAL A 10 -8.49 -2.64 6.35
C VAL A 10 -8.26 -3.45 5.07
N GLU A 11 -8.62 -2.91 3.91
CA GLU A 11 -8.43 -3.60 2.62
C GLU A 11 -6.95 -3.79 2.28
N ALA A 12 -6.13 -2.76 2.49
CA ALA A 12 -4.68 -2.81 2.28
C ALA A 12 -4.01 -3.89 3.16
N ARG A 13 -4.42 -4.01 4.44
CA ARG A 13 -3.94 -5.07 5.34
C ARG A 13 -4.35 -6.47 4.87
N LYS A 14 -5.58 -6.65 4.37
CA LYS A 14 -6.03 -7.94 3.81
C LYS A 14 -5.16 -8.36 2.61
N LEU A 15 -4.83 -7.41 1.75
CA LEU A 15 -3.98 -7.63 0.57
C LEU A 15 -2.54 -8.02 0.97
N VAL A 16 -1.96 -7.35 1.98
CA VAL A 16 -0.62 -7.67 2.48
C VAL A 16 -0.61 -9.01 3.22
N ARG A 17 -1.67 -9.38 3.93
CA ARG A 17 -1.76 -10.69 4.62
C ARG A 17 -1.69 -11.87 3.65
N THR A 18 -2.20 -11.71 2.44
CA THR A 18 -2.24 -12.75 1.39
C THR A 18 -1.12 -12.59 0.36
N PHE A 19 -0.11 -11.77 0.66
CA PHE A 19 0.96 -11.41 -0.27
C PHE A 19 1.81 -12.60 -0.70
N GLY A 20 2.22 -13.46 0.25
CA GLY A 20 3.02 -14.67 -0.04
C GLY A 20 2.31 -15.71 -0.93
N SER A 21 0.97 -15.66 -1.01
CA SER A 21 0.17 -16.52 -1.89
C SER A 21 -0.17 -15.87 -3.24
N ALA A 22 0.27 -14.62 -3.48
CA ALA A 22 -0.08 -13.91 -4.70
C ALA A 22 0.77 -14.40 -5.89
N PRO A 23 0.15 -14.75 -7.03
CA PRO A 23 0.89 -15.16 -8.23
C PRO A 23 1.73 -14.03 -8.83
N ASP A 24 1.33 -12.78 -8.58
CA ASP A 24 2.08 -11.58 -8.97
C ASP A 24 2.23 -10.63 -7.77
N PRO A 25 3.38 -10.68 -7.09
CA PRO A 25 3.70 -9.80 -5.96
C PRO A 25 3.69 -8.31 -6.33
N ARG A 26 4.08 -7.94 -7.56
CA ARG A 26 4.13 -6.54 -7.99
C ARG A 26 2.72 -5.99 -8.19
N ARG A 27 1.87 -6.74 -8.89
CA ARG A 27 0.46 -6.38 -9.05
C ARG A 27 -0.25 -6.29 -7.69
N ARG A 28 0.06 -7.20 -6.76
CA ARG A 28 -0.46 -7.14 -5.39
C ARG A 28 0.00 -5.86 -4.68
N ALA A 29 1.27 -5.50 -4.78
CA ALA A 29 1.81 -4.28 -4.19
C ALA A 29 1.15 -3.01 -4.75
N GLN A 30 0.95 -2.95 -6.07
CA GLN A 30 0.24 -1.86 -6.72
C GLN A 30 -1.21 -1.75 -6.23
N ALA A 31 -1.89 -2.88 -6.01
CA ALA A 31 -3.24 -2.88 -5.45
C ALA A 31 -3.28 -2.28 -4.04
N VAL A 32 -2.32 -2.62 -3.17
CA VAL A 32 -2.21 -2.03 -1.82
C VAL A 32 -2.10 -0.51 -1.89
N VAL A 33 -1.17 0.02 -2.69
CA VAL A 33 -0.95 1.46 -2.81
C VAL A 33 -2.14 2.16 -3.48
N SER A 34 -2.78 1.51 -4.45
CA SER A 34 -3.98 2.04 -5.11
C SER A 34 -5.16 2.19 -4.15
N GLU A 35 -5.38 1.22 -3.27
CA GLU A 35 -6.43 1.30 -2.25
C GLU A 35 -6.17 2.46 -1.27
N LEU A 36 -4.91 2.64 -0.84
CA LEU A 36 -4.54 3.76 0.03
C LEU A 36 -4.74 5.12 -0.66
N ARG A 37 -4.33 5.25 -1.92
CA ARG A 37 -4.47 6.50 -2.71
C ARG A 37 -5.92 6.92 -2.96
N ARG A 38 -6.84 5.96 -3.05
CA ARG A 38 -8.26 6.22 -3.27
C ARG A 38 -8.98 6.71 -2.03
N ALA A 39 -8.39 6.53 -0.85
CA ALA A 39 -8.98 7.02 0.38
C ALA A 39 -8.78 8.52 0.57
N GLU A 40 -9.78 9.14 1.18
CA GLU A 40 -9.76 10.55 1.55
C GLU A 40 -9.45 10.72 3.05
N GLY A 41 -9.12 11.94 3.46
CA GLY A 41 -8.86 12.26 4.86
C GLY A 41 -7.47 11.88 5.37
N TRP A 42 -6.51 11.60 4.47
CA TRP A 42 -5.12 11.44 4.85
C TRP A 42 -4.50 12.79 5.25
N PRO A 43 -3.77 12.87 6.38
CA PRO A 43 -2.95 14.04 6.66
C PRO A 43 -1.82 14.19 5.61
N PRO A 44 -1.28 15.40 5.39
CA PRO A 44 -0.26 15.64 4.37
C PRO A 44 0.96 14.70 4.46
N ALA A 45 1.42 14.40 5.67
CA ALA A 45 2.53 13.45 5.88
C ALA A 45 2.19 12.03 5.38
N ALA A 46 0.97 11.54 5.62
CA ALA A 46 0.52 10.25 5.12
C ALA A 46 0.38 10.23 3.60
N GLN A 47 -0.12 11.32 3.00
CA GLN A 47 -0.19 11.45 1.54
C GLN A 47 1.21 11.38 0.90
N HIS A 48 2.19 12.03 1.54
CA HIS A 48 3.58 11.97 1.10
C HIS A 48 4.14 10.54 1.15
N GLU A 49 3.93 9.80 2.24
CA GLU A 49 4.37 8.40 2.35
C GLU A 49 3.71 7.49 1.31
N ILE A 50 2.42 7.67 1.06
CA ILE A 50 1.69 6.92 0.02
C ILE A 50 2.24 7.23 -1.38
N ALA A 51 2.54 8.51 -1.67
CA ALA A 51 3.13 8.91 -2.95
C ALA A 51 4.56 8.39 -3.11
N ALA A 52 5.38 8.42 -2.05
CA ALA A 52 6.72 7.86 -2.04
C ALA A 52 6.70 6.34 -2.27
N ALA A 53 5.73 5.63 -1.69
CA ALA A 53 5.55 4.20 -1.96
C ALA A 53 5.15 3.92 -3.43
N ASP A 54 4.27 4.74 -4.03
CA ASP A 54 3.91 4.63 -5.45
C ASP A 54 5.12 4.85 -6.38
N ALA A 55 5.91 5.89 -6.11
CA ALA A 55 7.13 6.18 -6.86
C ALA A 55 8.16 5.05 -6.73
N TRP A 56 8.34 4.54 -5.51
CA TRP A 56 9.22 3.41 -5.26
C TRP A 56 8.78 2.15 -6.02
N LEU A 57 7.48 1.83 -6.08
CA LEU A 57 6.98 0.70 -6.87
C LEU A 57 7.23 0.86 -8.38
N LYS A 58 7.12 2.08 -8.90
CA LYS A 58 7.41 2.40 -10.31
C LYS A 58 8.88 2.22 -10.66
N ALA A 59 9.79 2.36 -9.70
CA ALA A 59 11.22 2.04 -9.85
C ALA A 59 11.50 0.52 -9.90
N ALA A 60 10.47 -0.32 -9.92
CA ALA A 60 10.57 -1.77 -10.09
C ALA A 60 11.52 -2.48 -9.10
N PRO A 61 11.29 -2.32 -7.78
CA PRO A 61 12.15 -2.90 -6.76
C PRO A 61 12.12 -4.44 -6.79
N ALA A 62 13.06 -5.05 -6.07
CA ALA A 62 13.11 -6.49 -5.89
C ALA A 62 11.82 -7.01 -5.22
N ALA A 63 11.30 -8.16 -5.68
CA ALA A 63 10.06 -8.73 -5.17
C ALA A 63 10.11 -9.00 -3.65
N THR A 64 11.29 -9.41 -3.15
CA THR A 64 11.55 -9.66 -1.72
C THR A 64 11.42 -8.41 -0.84
N ALA A 65 11.58 -7.21 -1.41
CA ALA A 65 11.47 -5.94 -0.68
C ALA A 65 10.02 -5.43 -0.60
N LEU A 66 9.10 -5.96 -1.42
CA LEU A 66 7.72 -5.47 -1.52
C LEU A 66 6.95 -5.62 -0.22
N GLU A 67 6.84 -6.84 0.29
CA GLU A 67 6.05 -7.11 1.49
C GLU A 67 6.56 -6.36 2.74
N PRO A 68 7.87 -6.38 3.07
CA PRO A 68 8.37 -5.63 4.22
C PRO A 68 8.09 -4.13 4.12
N ARG A 69 8.28 -3.53 2.94
CA ARG A 69 8.05 -2.10 2.71
C ARG A 69 6.57 -1.74 2.87
N LEU A 70 5.66 -2.57 2.35
CA LEU A 70 4.22 -2.35 2.48
C LEU A 70 3.74 -2.52 3.92
N ARG A 71 4.27 -3.51 4.66
CA ARG A 71 3.98 -3.66 6.10
C ARG A 71 4.43 -2.44 6.90
N ALA A 72 5.62 -1.93 6.61
CA ALA A 72 6.14 -0.71 7.25
C ALA A 72 5.28 0.52 6.93
N LEU A 73 4.86 0.68 5.67
CA LEU A 73 3.93 1.75 5.27
C LEU A 73 2.61 1.66 6.05
N LEU A 74 2.00 0.48 6.14
CA LEU A 74 0.74 0.31 6.87
C LEU A 74 0.88 0.59 8.37
N ALA A 75 2.02 0.27 8.98
CA ALA A 75 2.30 0.61 10.37
C ALA A 75 2.40 2.13 10.58
N LEU A 76 3.02 2.87 9.65
CA LEU A 76 3.12 4.34 9.69
C LEU A 76 1.78 5.05 9.49
N LEU A 77 0.86 4.44 8.73
CA LEU A 77 -0.43 5.03 8.38
C LEU A 77 -1.57 4.71 9.37
N SER A 78 -1.30 3.86 10.36
CA SER A 78 -2.29 3.41 11.37
C SER A 78 -2.61 4.54 12.33
#